data_AF-Q9YCH3-F1
#
_entry.id   AF-Q9YCH3-F1
#
_cell.length_a   1.000
_cell.length_b   1.000
_cell.length_c   1.000
_cell.angle_alpha   90.00
_cell.angle_beta   90.00
_cell.angle_gamma   90.00
#
_symmetry.space_group_name_H-M   'P 1'
#
loop_
_entity.id
_entity.type
_entity.pdbx_description
1 polymer ?
#
loop_
_entity_poly.entity_id
_entity_poly.type
_entity_poly.pdbx_seq_one_letter_code
_entity_poly.pdbx_strand_id
1 'polypeptide(L)'
;MPARIVGKPEYLPDPVWESVIRLHGAVDPETGHLTCHHYPIALQLVETGGGPVPALQVGECILIVAGATYISRLLAEAKDSRLEEIGADYALVSGVRVSTEVLAHVLSSLRDWKSQVKFYTLTLEIDGRARGAAVAVFQDQEGGWAAVLTDCERGGEESRSETLHL
;
A
#
# COMPACT_ATOMS: atom_id res chain seq x y z
N MET A 1 33.58 -14.94 -4.71
CA MET A 1 32.51 -15.62 -5.46
C MET A 1 31.71 -14.57 -6.19
N PRO A 2 31.39 -14.72 -7.49
CA PRO A 2 30.53 -13.74 -8.16
C PRO A 2 29.12 -13.80 -7.57
N ALA A 3 28.51 -12.64 -7.33
CA ALA A 3 27.12 -12.55 -6.89
C ALA A 3 26.21 -13.16 -7.97
N ARG A 4 25.36 -14.13 -7.59
CA ARG A 4 24.30 -14.69 -8.44
C ARG A 4 23.01 -13.93 -8.16
N ILE A 5 22.32 -13.50 -9.21
CA ILE A 5 20.94 -13.03 -9.10
C ILE A 5 20.08 -14.26 -8.78
N VAL A 6 19.58 -14.33 -7.54
CA VAL A 6 18.60 -15.34 -7.13
C VAL A 6 17.23 -14.79 -7.54
N GLY A 7 16.41 -15.62 -8.19
CA GLY A 7 15.05 -15.23 -8.58
C GLY A 7 14.12 -15.04 -7.39
N LYS A 8 12.81 -14.90 -7.66
CA LYS A 8 11.77 -14.80 -6.63
C LYS A 8 11.90 -15.91 -5.58
N PRO A 9 11.93 -15.61 -4.27
CA PRO A 9 11.86 -16.62 -3.22
C PRO A 9 10.51 -17.37 -3.26
N GLU A 10 10.53 -18.71 -3.21
CA GLU A 10 9.32 -19.55 -3.33
C GLU A 10 8.28 -19.30 -2.23
N TYR A 11 8.70 -18.83 -1.06
CA TYR A 11 7.84 -18.58 0.10
C TYR A 11 7.09 -17.24 0.04
N LEU A 12 7.45 -16.32 -0.87
CA LEU A 12 6.76 -15.05 -1.01
C LEU A 12 5.59 -15.19 -2.00
N PRO A 13 4.36 -14.77 -1.64
CA PRO A 13 3.27 -14.67 -2.61
C PRO A 13 3.66 -13.76 -3.79
N ASP A 14 3.27 -14.12 -5.02
CA ASP A 14 3.54 -13.30 -6.22
C ASP A 14 3.20 -11.81 -6.05
N PRO A 15 2.04 -11.43 -5.45
CA PRO A 15 1.70 -10.02 -5.30
C PRO A 15 2.63 -9.26 -4.34
N VAL A 16 3.14 -9.94 -3.31
CA VAL A 16 4.09 -9.35 -2.36
C VAL A 16 5.42 -9.11 -3.06
N TRP A 17 5.90 -10.09 -3.83
CA TRP A 17 7.12 -9.98 -4.61
C TRP A 17 7.05 -8.86 -5.65
N GLU A 18 5.95 -8.75 -6.39
CA GLU A 18 5.71 -7.66 -7.35
C GLU A 18 5.76 -6.28 -6.67
N SER A 19 5.17 -6.17 -5.48
CA SER A 19 5.18 -4.92 -4.70
C SER A 19 6.59 -4.54 -4.23
N VAL A 20 7.37 -5.52 -3.77
CA VAL A 20 8.77 -5.32 -3.33
C VAL A 20 9.65 -4.86 -4.49
N ILE A 21 9.54 -5.49 -5.68
CA ILE A 21 10.29 -5.08 -6.87
C ILE A 21 9.94 -3.64 -7.25
N ARG A 22 8.65 -3.28 -7.28
CA ARG A 22 8.20 -1.92 -7.67
C ARG A 22 8.75 -0.84 -6.76
N LEU A 23 8.96 -1.16 -5.48
CA LEU A 23 9.50 -0.25 -4.48
C LEU A 23 11.02 -0.31 -4.35
N HIS A 24 11.72 -0.99 -5.28
CA HIS A 24 13.17 -1.18 -5.22
C HIS A 24 13.64 -1.77 -3.87
N GLY A 25 12.81 -2.61 -3.26
CA GLY A 25 13.14 -3.35 -2.05
C GLY A 25 14.02 -4.57 -2.34
N ALA A 26 14.75 -5.02 -1.33
CA ALA A 26 15.48 -6.26 -1.32
C ALA A 26 14.87 -7.22 -0.29
N VAL A 27 15.01 -8.52 -0.52
CA VAL A 27 14.61 -9.56 0.43
C VAL A 27 15.87 -10.21 0.95
N ASP A 28 16.05 -10.23 2.27
CA ASP A 28 17.08 -11.05 2.91
C ASP A 28 16.71 -12.53 2.68
N PRO A 29 17.53 -13.29 1.93
CA PRO A 29 17.20 -14.67 1.59
C PRO A 29 17.28 -15.62 2.80
N GLU A 30 18.01 -15.26 3.86
CA GLU A 30 18.17 -16.09 5.06
C GLU A 30 17.01 -15.90 6.03
N THR A 31 16.50 -14.66 6.15
CA THR A 31 15.45 -14.34 7.13
C THR A 31 14.08 -14.08 6.51
N GLY A 32 14.00 -13.87 5.20
CA GLY A 32 12.80 -13.41 4.51
C GLY A 32 12.42 -11.96 4.82
N HIS A 33 13.30 -11.20 5.49
CA HIS A 33 13.03 -9.80 5.82
C HIS A 33 13.05 -8.93 4.57
N LEU A 34 12.08 -8.06 4.46
CA LEU A 34 12.00 -7.05 3.41
C LEU A 34 12.80 -5.82 3.87
N THR A 35 13.72 -5.35 3.05
CA THR A 35 14.53 -4.15 3.32
C THR A 35 14.42 -3.17 2.16
N CYS A 36 14.29 -1.88 2.46
CA CYS A 36 14.44 -0.82 1.47
C CYS A 36 15.39 0.24 2.03
N HIS A 37 16.22 0.81 1.15
CA HIS A 37 17.19 1.83 1.52
C HIS A 37 16.58 3.21 1.77
N HIS A 38 15.32 3.42 1.38
CA HIS A 38 14.65 4.72 1.48
C HIS A 38 13.59 4.79 2.59
N TYR A 39 12.99 3.66 2.97
CA TYR A 39 11.85 3.64 3.88
C TYR A 39 11.75 2.29 4.61
N PRO A 40 11.24 2.29 5.85
CA PRO A 40 10.82 1.06 6.53
C PRO A 40 9.77 0.34 5.69
N ILE A 41 9.91 -0.98 5.54
CA ILE A 41 8.91 -1.82 4.88
C ILE A 41 8.56 -3.02 5.75
N ALA A 42 7.28 -3.35 5.82
CA ALA A 42 6.79 -4.49 6.59
C ALA A 42 5.68 -5.20 5.84
N LEU A 43 5.61 -6.53 5.95
CA LEU A 43 4.46 -7.28 5.47
C LEU A 43 3.32 -7.15 6.48
N GLN A 44 2.15 -6.77 6.01
CA GLN A 44 0.93 -6.67 6.80
C GLN A 44 -0.18 -7.54 6.23
N LEU A 45 -1.12 -7.88 7.11
CA LEU A 45 -2.34 -8.58 6.76
C LEU A 45 -3.53 -7.68 7.09
N VAL A 46 -4.32 -7.37 6.07
CA VAL A 46 -5.58 -6.66 6.23
C VAL A 46 -6.70 -7.70 6.25
N GLU A 47 -7.38 -7.84 7.37
CA GLU A 47 -8.56 -8.70 7.48
C GLU A 47 -9.79 -8.00 6.91
N THR A 48 -10.47 -8.70 6.01
CA THR A 48 -11.71 -8.24 5.37
C THR A 48 -12.77 -9.34 5.51
N GLY A 49 -14.05 -9.00 5.38
CA GLY A 49 -15.15 -9.98 5.36
C GLY A 49 -15.05 -11.00 4.21
N GLY A 50 -14.28 -10.70 3.16
CA GLY A 50 -13.96 -11.60 2.05
C GLY A 50 -12.71 -12.47 2.27
N GLY A 51 -12.08 -12.37 3.44
CA GLY A 51 -10.84 -13.07 3.81
C GLY A 51 -9.61 -12.16 3.77
N PRO A 52 -8.46 -12.67 4.23
CA PRO A 52 -7.27 -11.84 4.41
C PRO A 52 -6.70 -11.32 3.08
N VAL A 53 -6.19 -10.09 3.13
CA VAL A 53 -5.52 -9.37 2.06
C VAL A 53 -4.08 -9.07 2.49
N PRO A 54 -3.06 -9.69 1.85
CA PRO A 54 -1.68 -9.33 2.11
C PRO A 54 -1.39 -7.94 1.55
N ALA A 55 -0.73 -7.11 2.35
CA ALA A 55 -0.33 -5.77 1.98
C ALA A 55 1.13 -5.52 2.38
N LEU A 56 1.84 -4.72 1.59
CA LEU A 56 3.17 -4.24 1.94
C LEU A 56 3.04 -2.85 2.53
N GLN A 57 3.36 -2.70 3.81
CA GLN A 57 3.46 -1.41 4.47
C GLN A 57 4.75 -0.72 4.06
N VAL A 58 4.64 0.57 3.71
CA VAL A 58 5.73 1.47 3.38
C VAL A 58 5.65 2.68 4.30
N GLY A 59 6.66 2.84 5.17
CA GLY A 59 6.58 3.79 6.27
C GLY A 59 5.42 3.47 7.22
N GLU A 60 4.71 4.48 7.72
CA GLU A 60 3.56 4.30 8.62
C GLU A 60 2.19 4.47 7.93
N CYS A 61 2.19 4.92 6.67
CA CYS A 61 1.02 5.60 6.10
C CYS A 61 0.53 5.03 4.78
N ILE A 62 1.27 4.05 4.23
CA ILE A 62 1.01 3.48 2.91
C ILE A 62 0.96 1.98 3.06
N LEU A 63 -0.14 1.38 2.60
CA LEU A 63 -0.26 -0.06 2.40
C LEU A 63 -0.44 -0.33 0.91
N ILE A 64 0.45 -1.10 0.32
CA ILE A 64 0.39 -1.50 -1.08
C ILE A 64 -0.23 -2.90 -1.18
N VAL A 65 -1.32 -3.01 -1.92
CA VAL A 65 -1.99 -4.27 -2.22
C VAL A 65 -1.87 -4.53 -3.72
N ALA A 66 -1.38 -5.70 -4.11
CA ALA A 66 -1.28 -6.10 -5.50
C ALA A 66 -2.18 -7.31 -5.80
N GLY A 67 -2.58 -7.45 -7.07
CA GLY A 67 -3.36 -8.58 -7.55
C GLY A 67 -4.88 -8.36 -7.50
N ALA A 68 -5.54 -8.66 -8.61
CA ALA A 68 -6.95 -8.37 -8.84
C ALA A 68 -7.89 -8.97 -7.76
N THR A 69 -7.61 -10.19 -7.31
CA THR A 69 -8.40 -10.86 -6.26
C THR A 69 -8.36 -10.08 -4.94
N TYR A 70 -7.18 -9.63 -4.52
CA TYR A 70 -7.00 -8.94 -3.24
C TYR A 70 -7.52 -7.51 -3.28
N ILE A 71 -7.32 -6.82 -4.40
CA ILE A 71 -7.92 -5.51 -4.64
C ILE A 71 -9.45 -5.62 -4.61
N SER A 72 -10.03 -6.64 -5.25
CA SER A 72 -11.47 -6.86 -5.21
C SER A 72 -12.00 -7.06 -3.78
N ARG A 73 -11.30 -7.83 -2.95
CA ARG A 73 -11.66 -8.02 -1.53
C ARG A 73 -11.59 -6.72 -0.73
N LEU A 74 -10.54 -5.93 -0.93
CA LEU A 74 -10.39 -4.62 -0.31
C LEU A 74 -11.52 -3.67 -0.74
N LEU A 75 -11.87 -3.67 -2.02
CA LEU A 75 -12.89 -2.78 -2.58
C LEU A 75 -14.33 -3.20 -2.27
N ALA A 76 -14.56 -4.44 -1.83
CA ALA A 76 -15.89 -4.89 -1.40
C ALA A 76 -16.41 -4.10 -0.18
N GLU A 77 -15.51 -3.50 0.60
CA GLU A 77 -15.82 -2.72 1.80
C GLU A 77 -15.58 -1.21 1.61
N ALA A 78 -15.03 -0.84 0.46
CA ALA A 78 -14.70 0.54 0.13
C ALA A 78 -15.88 1.27 -0.53
N LYS A 79 -15.91 2.59 -0.35
CA LYS A 79 -16.88 3.49 -0.98
C LYS A 79 -16.21 4.23 -2.14
N ASP A 80 -16.84 4.22 -3.31
CA ASP A 80 -16.42 5.03 -4.44
C ASP A 80 -16.29 6.50 -4.02
N SER A 81 -15.17 7.12 -4.37
CA SER A 81 -14.77 8.43 -3.85
C SER A 81 -14.07 9.24 -4.93
N ARG A 82 -13.84 10.52 -4.64
CA ARG A 82 -13.09 11.40 -5.54
C ARG A 82 -12.07 12.21 -4.77
N LEU A 83 -10.99 12.55 -5.46
CA LEU A 83 -10.07 13.57 -4.99
C LEU A 83 -10.76 14.94 -5.09
N GLU A 84 -10.90 15.61 -3.95
CA GLU A 84 -11.62 16.88 -3.81
C GLU A 84 -10.68 18.07 -3.81
N GLU A 85 -9.55 17.94 -3.11
CA GLU A 85 -8.58 19.02 -2.92
C GLU A 85 -7.15 18.48 -2.85
N ILE A 86 -6.20 19.21 -3.43
CA ILE A 86 -4.76 19.06 -3.15
C ILE A 86 -4.24 20.41 -2.69
N GLY A 87 -3.90 20.50 -1.42
CA GLY A 87 -3.18 21.61 -0.81
C GLY A 87 -1.67 21.33 -0.74
N ALA A 88 -0.93 22.27 -0.15
CA ALA A 88 0.53 22.14 0.01
C ALA A 88 0.92 20.94 0.89
N ASP A 89 0.21 20.74 2.01
CA ASP A 89 0.56 19.73 3.00
C ASP A 89 -0.40 18.53 3.02
N TYR A 90 -1.63 18.70 2.53
CA TYR A 90 -2.65 17.66 2.54
C TYR A 90 -3.45 17.58 1.25
N ALA A 91 -3.98 16.40 0.99
CA ALA A 91 -5.04 16.15 0.02
C ALA A 91 -6.30 15.63 0.72
N LEU A 92 -7.47 15.93 0.15
CA LEU A 92 -8.76 15.44 0.62
C LEU A 92 -9.37 14.50 -0.41
N VAL A 93 -9.67 13.27 0.02
CA VAL A 93 -10.40 12.27 -0.75
C VAL A 93 -11.72 11.98 -0.03
N SER A 94 -12.81 12.56 -0.51
CA SER A 94 -14.15 12.44 0.10
C SER A 94 -14.14 12.65 1.63
N GLY A 95 -13.52 13.74 2.08
CA GLY A 95 -13.37 14.09 3.50
C GLY A 95 -12.26 13.37 4.27
N VAL A 96 -11.59 12.36 3.69
CA VAL A 96 -10.39 11.74 4.28
C VAL A 96 -9.17 12.59 3.95
N ARG A 97 -8.50 13.09 4.99
CA ARG A 97 -7.26 13.83 4.88
C ARG A 97 -6.08 12.87 4.78
N VAL A 98 -5.21 13.09 3.79
CA VAL A 98 -3.94 12.37 3.63
C VAL A 98 -2.83 13.37 3.34
N SER A 99 -1.59 13.03 3.68
CA SER A 99 -0.44 13.88 3.34
C SER A 99 -0.29 14.03 1.82
N THR A 100 -0.09 15.26 1.34
CA THR A 100 0.19 15.52 -0.08
C THR A 100 1.47 14.82 -0.53
N GLU A 101 2.47 14.73 0.34
CA GLU A 101 3.73 14.03 0.05
C GLU A 101 3.49 12.54 -0.18
N VAL A 102 2.71 11.90 0.69
CA VAL A 102 2.35 10.48 0.58
C VAL A 102 1.56 10.22 -0.70
N LEU A 103 0.55 11.03 -0.97
CA LEU A 103 -0.22 10.93 -2.21
C LEU A 103 0.68 11.13 -3.44
N ALA A 104 1.56 12.14 -3.43
CA ALA A 104 2.49 12.41 -4.52
C ALA A 104 3.47 11.26 -4.74
N HIS A 105 3.97 10.62 -3.67
CA HIS A 105 4.85 9.45 -3.76
C HIS A 105 4.15 8.33 -4.54
N VAL A 106 2.92 7.99 -4.16
CA VAL A 106 2.12 6.97 -4.82
C VAL A 106 1.83 7.33 -6.27
N LEU A 107 1.36 8.56 -6.54
CA LEU A 107 1.02 9.00 -7.89
C LEU A 107 2.24 9.16 -8.81
N SER A 108 3.43 9.44 -8.26
CA SER A 108 4.68 9.59 -9.04
C SER A 108 5.12 8.30 -9.74
N SER A 109 4.64 7.14 -9.26
CA SER A 109 4.89 5.85 -9.89
C SER A 109 4.14 5.64 -11.22
N LEU A 110 3.25 6.56 -11.59
CA LEU A 110 2.39 6.47 -12.77
C LEU A 110 2.79 7.47 -13.85
N ARG A 111 2.59 7.06 -15.11
CA ARG A 111 2.83 7.94 -16.27
C ARG A 111 1.74 9.00 -16.46
N ASP A 112 0.47 8.64 -16.24
CA ASP A 112 -0.67 9.58 -16.31
C ASP A 112 -1.73 9.21 -15.27
N TRP A 113 -1.61 9.79 -14.09
CA TRP A 113 -2.45 9.40 -12.96
C TRP A 113 -3.91 9.85 -13.10
N LYS A 114 -4.20 10.94 -13.82
CA LYS A 114 -5.58 11.44 -13.91
C LYS A 114 -6.49 10.50 -14.70
N SER A 115 -5.93 9.76 -15.67
CA SER A 115 -6.69 8.79 -16.46
C SER A 115 -6.61 7.36 -15.89
N GLN A 116 -5.71 7.10 -14.95
CA GLN A 116 -5.38 5.74 -14.49
C GLN A 116 -5.79 5.44 -13.04
N VAL A 117 -6.20 6.46 -12.28
CA VAL A 117 -6.49 6.33 -10.84
C VAL A 117 -7.97 6.46 -10.55
N LYS A 118 -8.49 5.48 -9.80
CA LYS A 118 -9.78 5.57 -9.13
C LYS A 118 -9.56 5.70 -7.63
N PHE A 119 -10.31 6.59 -7.00
CA PHE A 119 -10.24 6.79 -5.57
C PHE A 119 -11.42 6.12 -4.87
N TYR A 120 -11.12 5.51 -3.73
CA TYR A 120 -12.12 4.99 -2.81
C TYR A 120 -11.78 5.48 -1.40
N THR A 121 -12.71 5.31 -0.47
CA THR A 121 -12.47 5.50 0.96
C THR A 121 -12.94 4.27 1.72
N LEU A 122 -12.22 3.93 2.78
CA LEU A 122 -12.59 2.85 3.70
C LEU A 122 -12.24 3.27 5.13
N THR A 123 -12.66 2.45 6.09
CA THR A 123 -12.25 2.60 7.50
C THR A 123 -11.26 1.49 7.80
N LEU A 124 -10.12 1.84 8.40
CA LEU A 124 -9.16 0.87 8.95
C LEU A 124 -9.20 0.96 10.46
N GLU A 125 -9.24 -0.17 11.14
CA GLU A 125 -8.94 -0.27 12.55
C GLU A 125 -7.43 -0.48 12.74
N ILE A 126 -6.78 0.50 13.38
CA ILE A 126 -5.36 0.48 13.73
C ILE A 126 -5.27 0.75 15.24
N ASP A 127 -4.65 -0.15 16.00
CA ASP A 127 -4.55 -0.08 17.47
C ASP A 127 -5.91 0.09 18.18
N GLY A 128 -6.94 -0.60 17.70
CA GLY A 128 -8.30 -0.50 18.25
C GLY A 128 -8.99 0.83 17.96
N ARG A 129 -8.46 1.65 17.03
CA ARG A 129 -9.05 2.93 16.62
C ARG A 129 -9.42 2.90 15.15
N ALA A 130 -10.68 3.20 14.87
CA ALA A 130 -11.16 3.43 13.52
C ALA A 130 -10.55 4.71 12.93
N ARG A 131 -9.92 4.60 11.77
CA ARG A 131 -9.33 5.69 10.99
C ARG A 131 -9.86 5.65 9.56
N GLY A 132 -10.20 6.80 9.00
CA GLY A 132 -10.50 6.90 7.57
C GLY A 132 -9.22 6.72 6.75
N ALA A 133 -9.31 5.97 5.65
CA ALA A 133 -8.21 5.82 4.70
C ALA A 133 -8.70 6.07 3.28
N ALA A 134 -7.85 6.69 2.48
CA ALA A 134 -8.07 6.86 1.05
C ALA A 134 -7.41 5.71 0.31
N VAL A 135 -8.09 5.12 -0.68
CA VAL A 135 -7.52 4.08 -1.53
C VAL A 135 -7.36 4.63 -2.93
N ALA A 136 -6.14 4.67 -3.44
CA ALA A 136 -5.86 4.93 -4.84
C ALA A 136 -5.69 3.59 -5.55
N VAL A 137 -6.55 3.28 -6.53
CA VAL A 137 -6.52 2.03 -7.29
C VAL A 137 -6.02 2.30 -8.70
N PHE A 138 -5.08 1.46 -9.12
CA PHE A 138 -4.40 1.50 -10.39
C PHE A 138 -4.70 0.21 -11.13
N GLN A 139 -5.34 0.27 -12.29
CA GLN A 139 -5.57 -0.90 -13.12
C GLN A 139 -4.80 -0.75 -14.42
N ASP A 140 -3.81 -1.61 -14.64
CA ASP A 140 -3.11 -1.78 -15.91
C ASP A 140 -3.38 -3.18 -16.49
N GLN A 141 -2.81 -3.46 -17.66
CA GLN A 141 -2.97 -4.76 -18.34
C GLN A 141 -2.19 -5.90 -17.67
N GLU A 142 -1.28 -5.60 -16.74
CA GLU A 142 -0.38 -6.58 -16.11
C GLU A 142 -0.84 -7.02 -14.72
N GLY A 143 -1.92 -6.43 -14.20
CA GLY A 143 -2.42 -6.72 -12.87
C GLY A 143 -2.31 -5.47 -12.02
N GLY A 144 -3.46 -4.87 -11.73
CA GLY A 144 -3.53 -3.65 -10.96
C GLY A 144 -2.93 -3.76 -9.55
N TRP A 145 -2.78 -2.61 -8.91
CA TRP A 145 -2.43 -2.47 -7.51
C TRP A 145 -3.27 -1.37 -6.86
N ALA A 146 -3.31 -1.34 -5.54
CA ALA A 146 -4.00 -0.33 -4.76
C ALA A 146 -3.06 0.17 -3.66
N ALA A 147 -3.09 1.47 -3.40
CA ALA A 147 -2.43 2.09 -2.27
C ALA A 147 -3.49 2.56 -1.28
N VAL A 148 -3.47 2.02 -0.06
CA VAL A 148 -4.27 2.52 1.06
C VAL A 148 -3.43 3.54 1.82
N LEU A 149 -3.98 4.74 1.99
CA LEU A 149 -3.30 5.92 2.50
C LEU A 149 -4.01 6.39 3.77
N THR A 150 -3.27 6.47 4.87
CA THR A 150 -3.75 6.96 6.16
C THR A 150 -3.09 8.29 6.51
N ASP A 151 -3.70 9.02 7.44
CA ASP A 151 -3.10 10.21 8.04
C ASP A 151 -2.04 9.78 9.08
N CYS A 152 -0.84 10.34 8.98
CA CYS A 152 0.31 9.99 9.81
C CYS A 152 1.24 11.21 9.97
N GLU A 153 1.99 11.24 11.07
CA GLU A 153 3.08 12.19 11.25
C GLU A 153 4.37 11.64 10.63
N ARG A 154 5.25 12.54 10.16
CA ARG A 154 6.47 12.14 9.46
C ARG A 154 7.51 11.68 10.47
N GLY A 155 7.88 10.39 10.43
CA GLY A 155 9.00 9.83 11.19
C GLY A 155 8.54 8.77 12.19
N GLY A 156 8.33 7.57 11.68
CA GLY A 156 8.03 6.39 12.48
C GLY A 156 9.27 5.58 12.84
N GLU A 157 9.30 5.05 14.06
CA GLU A 157 10.15 3.91 14.40
C GLU A 157 9.76 2.67 13.55
N GLU A 158 10.58 1.63 13.52
CA GLU A 158 10.23 0.37 12.85
C GLU A 158 8.88 -0.16 13.36
N SER A 159 7.83 -0.01 12.55
CA SER A 159 6.52 -0.58 12.84
C SER A 159 6.62 -2.10 12.79
N ARG A 160 6.18 -2.77 13.85
CA ARG A 160 6.08 -4.23 13.87
C ARG A 160 5.01 -4.68 12.87
N SER A 161 5.11 -5.94 12.42
CA SER A 161 4.02 -6.58 11.68
C SER A 161 2.79 -6.65 12.58
N GLU A 162 1.70 -6.01 12.17
CA GLU A 162 0.43 -5.85 12.88
C GLU A 162 -0.71 -6.22 11.93
N THR A 163 -1.70 -6.93 12.46
CA THR A 163 -2.93 -7.20 11.72
C THR A 163 -3.81 -5.96 11.74
N LEU A 164 -4.26 -5.55 10.56
CA LEU A 164 -5.18 -4.43 10.37
C LEU A 164 -6.57 -4.98 10.04
N HIS A 165 -7.63 -4.31 10.48
CA HIS A 165 -9.01 -4.75 10.21
C HIS A 165 -9.77 -3.66 9.43
N LEU A 166 -10.72 -4.07 8.57
CA LEU A 166 -11.65 -3.19 7.85
C LEU A 166 -13.03 -3.15 8.52
#